data_AF-R5VKI4-F1
#
_entry.id   AF-R5VKI4-F1
#
_cell.length_a   1.000
_cell.length_b   1.000
_cell.length_c   1.000
_cell.angle_alpha   90.00
_cell.angle_beta   90.00
_cell.angle_gamma   90.00
#
_symmetry.space_group_name_H-M   'P 1'
#
loop_
_entity.id
_entity.type
_entity.pdbx_description
1 polymer ?
#
loop_
_entity_poly.entity_id
_entity_poly.type
_entity_poly.pdbx_seq_one_letter_code
_entity_poly.pdbx_strand_id
1 'polypeptide(L)'
;MNKLQNLLEECTQKGIIKIVVSNPRKGEKKTRIEIRPFEQKGVILYQTASYNNNQVYHKNRTREELIWFVKECTTEYKQINIFCPTEQISVLISKKGKVTIKRQKNTAVKELSLQHNRKKQYILPEDKPVSFLVELGIQTSQGKLVDKKIKKFKQINRFLEFIKDVEKELPEDKPVTIIDFGCGKSYLTFAVYYYLHEMQKKEVNIIGLDLKETVIRHCNELAEKFGYQEHLKFYHGDISDYEGVDQVDMVMTLHACDVATDYALHKAVLWNAKVILSVPCCQHEVNKQIQSQLLQPLLKYGILKERMSALITDGLRASILEQEGYEVQILEFIDMEHTPKNLLIRGVKRGKKESAKEKEAYAGLCDALHIHTTLEKLLEDR
;
A
#
# COMPACT_ATOMS: atom_id res chain seq x y z
N MET A 1 -11.84 -5.06 45.34
CA MET A 1 -10.88 -5.81 44.50
C MET A 1 -11.53 -7.00 43.78
N ASN A 2 -12.50 -7.72 44.40
CA ASN A 2 -13.22 -8.84 43.75
C ASN A 2 -13.94 -8.48 42.43
N LYS A 3 -14.45 -7.25 42.27
CA LYS A 3 -15.15 -6.83 41.04
C LYS A 3 -14.29 -6.88 39.77
N LEU A 4 -13.00 -6.55 39.86
CA LEU A 4 -12.09 -6.59 38.70
C LEU A 4 -11.67 -8.02 38.38
N GLN A 5 -11.47 -8.85 39.42
CA GLN A 5 -11.15 -10.26 39.23
C GLN A 5 -12.27 -10.98 38.48
N ASN A 6 -13.51 -10.87 38.98
CA ASN A 6 -14.67 -11.51 38.37
C ASN A 6 -14.87 -11.03 36.92
N LEU A 7 -14.61 -9.74 36.66
CA LEU A 7 -14.66 -9.18 35.30
C LEU A 7 -13.63 -9.84 34.37
N LEU A 8 -12.38 -10.01 34.82
CA LEU A 8 -11.32 -10.62 34.01
C LEU A 8 -11.58 -12.12 33.80
N GLU A 9 -12.10 -12.82 34.82
CA GLU A 9 -12.52 -14.22 34.70
C GLU A 9 -13.64 -14.38 33.66
N GLU A 10 -14.64 -13.50 33.68
CA GLU A 10 -15.72 -13.44 32.68
C GLU A 10 -15.17 -13.13 31.27
N CYS A 11 -14.30 -12.12 31.14
CA CYS A 11 -13.75 -11.71 29.84
C CYS A 11 -12.86 -12.80 29.23
N THR A 12 -12.08 -13.50 30.05
CA THR A 12 -11.22 -14.61 29.59
C THR A 12 -12.03 -15.81 29.11
N GLN A 13 -13.25 -16.03 29.63
CA GLN A 13 -14.18 -17.05 29.11
C GLN A 13 -14.86 -16.61 27.81
N LYS A 14 -15.30 -15.35 27.72
CA LYS A 14 -15.93 -14.78 26.51
C LYS A 14 -14.95 -14.56 25.35
N GLY A 15 -13.66 -14.60 25.63
CA GLY A 15 -12.60 -14.24 24.71
C GLY A 15 -12.25 -12.75 24.76
N ILE A 16 -10.96 -12.48 24.82
CA ILE A 16 -10.38 -11.12 24.89
C ILE A 16 -9.71 -10.85 23.55
N ILE A 17 -10.07 -9.79 22.84
CA ILE A 17 -9.34 -9.36 21.63
C ILE A 17 -8.04 -8.65 22.02
N LYS A 18 -8.13 -7.73 22.98
CA LYS A 18 -6.98 -7.04 23.58
C LYS A 18 -7.34 -6.38 24.89
N ILE A 19 -6.34 -6.13 25.74
CA ILE A 19 -6.42 -5.27 26.91
C ILE A 19 -5.42 -4.12 26.73
N VAL A 20 -5.83 -2.91 27.09
CA VAL A 20 -4.97 -1.72 27.10
C VAL A 20 -4.97 -1.13 28.50
N VAL A 21 -3.80 -1.12 29.14
CA VAL A 21 -3.58 -0.43 30.42
C VAL A 21 -2.92 0.93 30.12
N SER A 22 -3.49 2.01 30.62
CA SER A 22 -3.10 3.38 30.25
C SER A 22 -3.36 4.38 31.37
N ASN A 23 -2.92 5.62 31.17
CA ASN A 23 -3.06 6.73 32.13
C ASN A 23 -2.33 6.45 33.46
N PRO A 24 -0.98 6.45 33.46
CA PRO A 24 -0.18 6.20 34.66
C PRO A 24 -0.43 7.27 35.75
N ARG A 25 -0.17 6.92 37.01
CA ARG A 25 -0.17 7.87 38.12
C ARG A 25 1.09 8.76 38.04
N LYS A 26 0.96 10.03 38.45
CA LYS A 26 2.05 11.03 38.37
C LYS A 26 3.24 10.54 39.22
N GLY A 27 4.42 10.45 38.62
CA GLY A 27 5.67 10.04 39.29
C GLY A 27 6.39 8.88 38.61
N GLU A 28 5.72 8.12 37.73
CA GLU A 28 6.30 6.92 37.10
C GLU A 28 6.47 7.09 35.59
N LYS A 29 7.69 6.90 35.08
CA LYS A 29 8.02 6.86 33.63
C LYS A 29 7.56 5.55 33.00
N LYS A 30 6.25 5.25 33.03
CA LYS A 30 5.69 4.04 32.41
C LYS A 30 4.69 4.42 31.34
N THR A 31 4.93 3.96 30.11
CA THR A 31 4.01 4.20 29.00
C THR A 31 2.98 3.06 28.88
N ARG A 32 2.03 3.21 27.96
CA ARG A 32 0.89 2.30 27.75
C ARG A 32 1.32 0.82 27.69
N ILE A 33 0.54 -0.09 28.29
CA ILE A 33 0.74 -1.55 28.15
C ILE A 33 -0.38 -2.09 27.26
N GLU A 34 -0.02 -2.90 26.27
CA GLU A 34 -0.97 -3.62 25.43
C GLU A 34 -0.84 -5.13 25.66
N ILE A 35 -1.97 -5.82 25.76
CA ILE A 35 -2.02 -7.26 26.01
C ILE A 35 -2.92 -7.90 24.96
N ARG A 36 -2.46 -8.96 24.31
CA ARG A 36 -3.23 -9.70 23.30
C ARG A 36 -3.14 -11.21 23.56
N PRO A 37 -4.22 -11.98 23.41
CA PRO A 37 -4.10 -13.42 23.45
C PRO A 37 -3.39 -13.93 22.19
N PHE A 38 -2.80 -15.10 22.30
CA PHE A 38 -2.36 -15.90 21.18
C PHE A 38 -2.36 -17.38 21.59
N GLU A 39 -2.45 -18.27 20.62
CA GLU A 39 -2.35 -19.70 20.82
C GLU A 39 -0.93 -20.16 20.50
N GLN A 40 -0.34 -20.93 21.40
CA GLN A 40 0.94 -21.60 21.20
C GLN A 40 0.81 -23.04 21.70
N LYS A 41 1.03 -23.99 20.79
CA LYS A 41 0.94 -25.44 21.06
C LYS A 41 -0.40 -25.85 21.70
N GLY A 42 -1.52 -25.29 21.22
CA GLY A 42 -2.87 -25.61 21.73
C GLY A 42 -3.26 -24.92 23.04
N VAL A 43 -2.41 -24.05 23.59
CA VAL A 43 -2.67 -23.31 24.83
C VAL A 43 -2.77 -21.82 24.53
N ILE A 44 -3.82 -21.17 25.05
CA ILE A 44 -3.99 -19.72 24.95
C ILE A 44 -3.10 -19.05 26.01
N LEU A 45 -2.17 -18.23 25.54
CA LEU A 45 -1.32 -17.35 26.33
C LEU A 45 -1.64 -15.89 26.02
N TYR A 46 -1.21 -14.98 26.88
CA TYR A 46 -1.44 -13.55 26.74
C TYR A 46 -0.11 -12.81 26.70
N GLN A 47 0.24 -12.28 25.54
CA GLN A 47 1.47 -11.51 25.37
C GLN A 47 1.23 -10.07 25.82
N THR A 48 2.03 -9.60 26.77
CA THR A 48 2.08 -8.18 27.15
C THR A 48 3.21 -7.49 26.43
N ALA A 49 2.93 -6.39 25.76
CA ALA A 49 3.90 -5.42 25.25
C ALA A 49 3.89 -4.20 26.17
N SER A 50 4.97 -4.02 26.93
CA SER A 50 5.20 -2.81 27.73
C SER A 50 6.23 -1.93 27.03
N TYR A 51 5.85 -0.67 26.84
CA TYR A 51 6.68 0.31 26.14
C TYR A 51 7.44 1.14 27.20
N ASN A 52 8.76 1.21 27.09
CA ASN A 52 9.60 2.04 27.95
C ASN A 52 10.68 2.65 27.08
N ASN A 53 10.67 3.97 26.89
CA ASN A 53 11.62 4.76 26.08
C ASN A 53 12.17 4.02 24.84
N ASN A 54 11.50 4.10 23.69
CA ASN A 54 11.90 3.42 22.44
C ASN A 54 12.10 1.89 22.46
N GLN A 55 12.00 1.20 23.60
CA GLN A 55 12.08 -0.26 23.69
C GLN A 55 10.73 -0.87 24.06
N VAL A 56 10.43 -2.01 23.45
CA VAL A 56 9.21 -2.80 23.71
C VAL A 56 9.63 -4.12 24.34
N TYR A 57 9.13 -4.38 25.55
CA TYR A 57 9.36 -5.65 26.24
C TYR A 57 8.14 -6.55 26.09
N HIS A 58 8.36 -7.77 25.64
CA HIS A 58 7.34 -8.80 25.47
C HIS A 58 7.43 -9.85 26.58
N LYS A 59 6.30 -10.18 27.21
CA LYS A 59 6.21 -11.30 28.16
C LYS A 59 4.90 -12.05 27.96
N ASN A 60 4.98 -13.36 27.78
CA ASN A 60 3.83 -14.25 27.63
C ASN A 60 3.35 -14.69 29.01
N ARG A 61 2.03 -14.72 29.22
CA ARG A 61 1.39 -15.07 30.50
C ARG A 61 0.30 -16.11 30.32
N THR A 62 0.12 -16.99 31.29
CA THR A 62 -1.09 -17.82 31.40
C THR A 62 -2.31 -16.97 31.75
N ARG A 63 -3.49 -17.59 31.80
CA ARG A 63 -4.73 -16.93 32.23
C ARG A 63 -4.62 -16.40 33.67
N GLU A 64 -4.07 -17.20 34.57
CA GLU A 64 -3.92 -16.86 35.99
C GLU A 64 -2.94 -15.70 36.16
N GLU A 65 -1.81 -15.77 35.45
CA GLU A 65 -0.79 -14.72 35.44
C GLU A 65 -1.30 -13.41 34.83
N LEU A 66 -2.16 -13.48 33.80
CA LEU A 66 -2.83 -12.30 33.24
C LEU A 66 -3.70 -11.61 34.28
N ILE A 67 -4.57 -12.37 34.95
CA ILE A 67 -5.50 -11.83 35.94
C ILE A 67 -4.73 -11.17 37.07
N TRP A 68 -3.67 -11.82 37.55
CA TRP A 68 -2.78 -11.25 38.56
C TRP A 68 -2.09 -9.98 38.07
N PHE A 69 -1.48 -10.01 36.88
CA PHE A 69 -0.76 -8.87 36.33
C PHE A 69 -1.63 -7.63 36.09
N VAL A 70 -2.85 -7.81 35.55
CA VAL A 70 -3.77 -6.68 35.31
C VAL A 70 -4.26 -6.07 36.63
N LYS A 71 -4.38 -6.86 37.70
CA LYS A 71 -4.66 -6.33 39.04
C LYS A 71 -3.50 -5.50 39.58
N GLU A 72 -2.28 -6.00 39.46
CA GLU A 72 -1.09 -5.25 39.88
C GLU A 72 -0.99 -3.91 39.15
N CYS A 73 -1.33 -3.86 37.86
CA CYS A 73 -1.37 -2.60 37.10
C CYS A 73 -2.32 -1.54 37.70
N THR A 74 -3.28 -1.90 38.56
CA THR A 74 -4.21 -0.91 39.14
C THR A 74 -3.58 0.01 40.18
N THR A 75 -2.43 -0.38 40.74
CA THR A 75 -1.67 0.46 41.67
C THR A 75 -0.99 1.61 40.91
N GLU A 76 -0.48 1.33 39.71
CA GLU A 76 0.32 2.26 38.91
C GLU A 76 -0.50 3.01 37.85
N TYR A 77 -1.62 2.43 37.37
CA TYR A 77 -2.44 2.99 36.30
C TYR A 77 -3.86 3.31 36.76
N LYS A 78 -4.48 4.27 36.07
CA LYS A 78 -5.85 4.72 36.37
C LYS A 78 -6.90 4.13 35.45
N GLN A 79 -6.49 3.52 34.33
CA GLN A 79 -7.44 3.05 33.32
C GLN A 79 -7.02 1.74 32.67
N ILE A 80 -7.98 0.81 32.57
CA ILE A 80 -7.87 -0.45 31.84
C ILE A 80 -9.04 -0.54 30.87
N ASN A 81 -8.77 -0.73 29.58
CA ASN A 81 -9.78 -0.99 28.57
C ASN A 81 -9.65 -2.43 28.06
N ILE A 82 -10.72 -3.20 28.18
CA ILE A 82 -10.80 -4.60 27.71
C ILE A 82 -11.71 -4.61 26.49
N PHE A 83 -11.24 -5.21 25.40
CA PHE A 83 -12.00 -5.36 24.17
C PHE A 83 -12.36 -6.82 23.99
N CYS A 84 -13.64 -7.12 23.94
CA CYS A 84 -14.21 -8.43 23.65
C CYS A 84 -14.97 -8.38 22.31
N PRO A 85 -15.35 -9.54 21.73
CA PRO A 85 -16.09 -9.58 20.46
C PRO A 85 -17.35 -8.73 20.46
N THR A 86 -18.12 -8.81 21.56
CA THR A 86 -19.47 -8.25 21.66
C THR A 86 -19.53 -6.96 22.48
N GLU A 87 -18.48 -6.62 23.23
CA GLU A 87 -18.45 -5.46 24.10
C GLU A 87 -17.05 -4.88 24.29
N GLN A 88 -16.99 -3.59 24.57
CA GLN A 88 -15.83 -2.90 25.09
C GLN A 88 -16.11 -2.48 26.54
N ILE A 89 -15.13 -2.72 27.41
CA ILE A 89 -15.26 -2.50 28.84
C ILE A 89 -14.14 -1.56 29.31
N SER A 90 -14.52 -0.44 29.91
CA SER A 90 -13.59 0.55 30.46
C SER A 90 -13.65 0.53 31.98
N VAL A 91 -12.52 0.21 32.61
CA VAL A 91 -12.32 0.22 34.06
C VAL A 91 -11.54 1.47 34.43
N LEU A 92 -12.15 2.31 35.27
CA LEU A 92 -11.56 3.55 35.79
C LEU A 92 -11.28 3.39 37.29
N ILE A 93 -10.07 3.74 37.70
CA ILE A 93 -9.58 3.57 39.07
C ILE A 93 -9.33 4.95 39.67
N SER A 94 -10.05 5.28 40.74
CA SER A 94 -9.91 6.56 41.43
C SER A 94 -8.61 6.66 42.23
N LYS A 95 -8.30 7.87 42.73
CA LYS A 95 -7.18 8.10 43.65
C LYS A 95 -7.29 7.23 44.92
N LYS A 96 -8.51 7.00 45.42
CA LYS A 96 -8.81 6.18 46.61
C LYS A 96 -9.01 4.68 46.31
N GLY A 97 -8.66 4.20 45.12
CA GLY A 97 -8.77 2.77 44.76
C GLY A 97 -10.19 2.28 44.42
N LYS A 98 -11.21 3.15 44.46
CA LYS A 98 -12.57 2.82 43.97
C LYS A 98 -12.53 2.51 42.47
N VAL A 99 -13.06 1.35 42.09
CA VAL A 99 -13.14 0.85 40.72
C VAL A 99 -14.53 1.13 40.13
N THR A 100 -14.57 1.77 38.96
CA THR A 100 -15.79 2.01 38.18
C THR A 100 -15.68 1.28 36.85
N ILE A 101 -16.71 0.50 36.47
CA ILE A 101 -16.73 -0.28 35.24
C ILE A 101 -17.81 0.29 34.33
N LYS A 102 -17.45 0.65 33.09
CA LYS A 102 -18.38 1.06 32.03
C LYS A 102 -18.34 0.02 30.92
N ARG A 103 -19.51 -0.43 30.44
CA ARG A 103 -19.64 -1.38 29.33
C ARG A 103 -20.33 -0.71 28.15
N GLN A 104 -19.84 -0.97 26.95
CA GLN A 104 -20.41 -0.51 25.68
C GLN A 104 -20.52 -1.72 24.76
N LYS A 105 -21.72 -2.03 24.26
CA LYS A 105 -21.89 -3.10 23.26
C LYS A 105 -21.30 -2.65 21.92
N ASN A 106 -20.67 -3.58 21.21
CA ASN A 106 -20.20 -3.32 19.85
C ASN A 106 -21.38 -3.47 18.87
N THR A 107 -21.49 -2.56 17.91
CA THR A 107 -22.49 -2.63 16.82
C THR A 107 -22.17 -3.73 15.80
N ALA A 108 -20.93 -4.25 15.79
CA ALA A 108 -20.50 -5.39 14.99
C ALA A 108 -19.58 -6.30 15.81
N VAL A 109 -19.76 -7.62 15.69
CA VAL A 109 -18.91 -8.62 16.36
C VAL A 109 -17.51 -8.58 15.75
N LYS A 110 -16.48 -8.35 16.57
CA LYS A 110 -15.09 -8.44 16.12
C LYS A 110 -14.56 -9.86 16.33
N GLU A 111 -13.97 -10.45 15.30
CA GLU A 111 -13.37 -11.80 15.39
C GLU A 111 -12.18 -11.85 16.36
N LEU A 112 -12.09 -12.95 17.11
CA LEU A 112 -10.94 -13.30 17.94
C LEU A 112 -9.87 -13.95 17.05
N SER A 113 -8.79 -13.22 16.78
CA SER A 113 -7.60 -13.79 16.15
C SER A 113 -6.62 -14.25 17.23
N LEU A 114 -6.51 -15.56 17.44
CA LEU A 114 -5.54 -16.17 18.37
C LEU A 114 -4.17 -16.45 17.72
N GLN A 115 -3.93 -16.06 16.47
CA GLN A 115 -2.65 -16.31 15.82
C GLN A 115 -1.57 -15.32 16.30
N HIS A 116 -0.40 -15.83 16.73
CA HIS A 116 0.74 -15.03 17.23
C HIS A 116 1.29 -14.05 16.16
N ASN A 117 1.14 -14.41 14.89
CA ASN A 117 1.29 -13.51 13.76
C ASN A 117 -0.10 -13.29 13.17
N ARG A 118 -0.49 -12.03 12.94
CA ARG A 118 -1.55 -11.77 11.94
C ARG A 118 -1.07 -12.43 10.66
N LYS A 119 -1.70 -13.53 10.22
CA LYS A 119 -1.55 -13.97 8.83
C LYS A 119 -1.98 -12.78 8.00
N LYS A 120 -1.02 -12.14 7.32
CA LYS A 120 -1.34 -11.08 6.36
C LYS A 120 -2.26 -11.76 5.34
N GLN A 121 -3.52 -11.36 5.27
CA GLN A 121 -4.42 -11.83 4.23
C GLN A 121 -3.96 -11.17 2.93
N TYR A 122 -3.24 -11.94 2.11
CA TYR A 122 -2.91 -11.53 0.76
C TYR A 122 -4.15 -11.59 -0.12
N ILE A 123 -4.20 -10.76 -1.16
CA ILE A 123 -5.29 -10.73 -2.12
C ILE A 123 -5.32 -12.03 -2.93
N LEU A 124 -4.16 -12.46 -3.43
CA LEU A 124 -4.01 -13.73 -4.14
C LEU A 124 -3.94 -14.88 -3.14
N PRO A 125 -4.62 -16.02 -3.42
CA PRO A 125 -4.58 -17.18 -2.53
C PRO A 125 -3.20 -17.84 -2.50
N GLU A 126 -2.82 -18.37 -1.33
CA GLU A 126 -1.53 -19.06 -1.10
C GLU A 126 -1.63 -20.59 -1.18
N ASP A 127 -2.86 -21.11 -1.20
CA ASP A 127 -3.20 -22.53 -1.05
C ASP A 127 -3.96 -23.10 -2.26
N LYS A 128 -4.17 -22.27 -3.29
CA LYS A 128 -4.81 -22.67 -4.54
C LYS A 128 -3.95 -22.26 -5.73
N PRO A 129 -3.82 -23.12 -6.76
CA PRO A 129 -3.05 -22.78 -7.96
C PRO A 129 -3.71 -21.64 -8.71
N VAL A 130 -2.94 -20.60 -8.97
CA VAL A 130 -3.30 -19.48 -9.85
C VAL A 130 -2.43 -19.57 -11.10
N SER A 131 -3.04 -19.70 -12.27
CA SER A 131 -2.36 -20.08 -13.53
C SER A 131 -1.10 -19.27 -13.80
N PHE A 132 -1.18 -17.93 -13.72
CA PHE A 132 -0.01 -17.09 -13.97
C PHE A 132 1.06 -17.24 -12.86
N LEU A 133 0.68 -17.38 -11.59
CA LEU A 133 1.66 -17.58 -10.51
C LEU A 133 2.39 -18.93 -10.64
N VAL A 134 1.72 -19.97 -11.10
CA VAL A 134 2.32 -21.28 -11.38
C VAL A 134 3.30 -21.17 -12.54
N GLU A 135 2.87 -20.57 -13.66
CA GLU A 135 3.72 -20.39 -14.85
C GLU A 135 5.02 -19.64 -14.53
N LEU A 136 4.91 -18.64 -13.67
CA LEU A 136 6.03 -17.80 -13.26
C LEU A 136 6.92 -18.45 -12.19
N GLY A 137 6.59 -19.67 -11.76
CA GLY A 137 7.29 -20.42 -10.72
C GLY A 137 7.18 -19.80 -9.33
N ILE A 138 6.17 -18.94 -9.09
CA ILE A 138 5.88 -18.35 -7.78
C ILE A 138 5.09 -19.35 -6.93
N GLN A 139 4.19 -20.09 -7.55
CA GLN A 139 3.49 -21.24 -6.98
C GLN A 139 3.96 -22.54 -7.63
N THR A 140 3.84 -23.63 -6.89
CA THR A 140 3.88 -24.99 -7.44
C THR A 140 2.55 -25.32 -8.14
N SER A 141 2.49 -26.39 -8.92
CA SER A 141 1.25 -26.87 -9.53
C SER A 141 0.13 -27.18 -8.53
N GLN A 142 0.47 -27.37 -7.26
CA GLN A 142 -0.47 -27.59 -6.15
C GLN A 142 -0.86 -26.27 -5.43
N GLY A 143 -0.46 -25.11 -5.94
CA GLY A 143 -0.78 -23.79 -5.38
C GLY A 143 0.11 -23.33 -4.23
N LYS A 144 1.03 -24.18 -3.73
CA LYS A 144 1.94 -23.77 -2.65
C LYS A 144 2.98 -22.78 -3.14
N LEU A 145 3.26 -21.73 -2.36
CA LEU A 145 4.33 -20.78 -2.66
C LEU A 145 5.71 -21.44 -2.68
N VAL A 146 6.53 -21.04 -3.64
CA VAL A 146 7.95 -21.41 -3.71
C VAL A 146 8.76 -20.47 -2.82
N ASP A 147 9.49 -21.00 -1.84
CA ASP A 147 10.19 -20.22 -0.80
C ASP A 147 11.06 -19.08 -1.37
N LYS A 148 11.82 -19.39 -2.43
CA LYS A 148 12.71 -18.42 -3.10
C LYS A 148 11.96 -17.27 -3.79
N LYS A 149 10.64 -17.41 -4.01
CA LYS A 149 9.79 -16.46 -4.74
C LYS A 149 8.73 -15.79 -3.86
N ILE A 150 8.68 -16.08 -2.56
CA ILE A 150 7.78 -15.42 -1.59
C ILE A 150 7.89 -13.90 -1.65
N LYS A 151 9.11 -13.36 -1.83
CA LYS A 151 9.32 -11.90 -1.97
C LYS A 151 8.54 -11.34 -3.17
N LYS A 152 8.61 -12.00 -4.33
CA LYS A 152 7.90 -11.59 -5.54
C LYS A 152 6.37 -11.67 -5.36
N PHE A 153 5.89 -12.73 -4.70
CA PHE A 153 4.47 -12.87 -4.35
C PHE A 153 3.96 -11.71 -3.49
N LYS A 154 4.74 -11.29 -2.48
CA LYS A 154 4.41 -10.12 -1.65
C LYS A 154 4.36 -8.83 -2.46
N GLN A 155 5.31 -8.61 -3.38
CA GLN A 155 5.31 -7.42 -4.24
C GLN A 155 4.08 -7.36 -5.15
N ILE A 156 3.68 -8.49 -5.73
CA ILE A 156 2.46 -8.58 -6.56
C ILE A 156 1.23 -8.24 -5.73
N ASN A 157 1.08 -8.84 -4.54
CA ASN A 157 -0.05 -8.56 -3.67
C ASN A 157 -0.09 -7.11 -3.20
N ARG A 158 1.07 -6.54 -2.87
CA ARG A 158 1.18 -5.13 -2.51
C ARG A 158 0.76 -4.21 -3.66
N PHE A 159 1.08 -4.56 -4.90
CA PHE A 159 0.56 -3.84 -6.06
C PHE A 159 -0.96 -3.93 -6.17
N LEU A 160 -1.51 -5.14 -6.00
CA LEU A 160 -2.95 -5.35 -6.02
C LEU A 160 -3.69 -4.62 -4.90
N GLU A 161 -3.05 -4.32 -3.76
CA GLU A 161 -3.64 -3.46 -2.73
C GLU A 161 -3.91 -2.05 -3.28
N PHE A 162 -3.00 -1.49 -4.09
CA PHE A 162 -3.22 -0.19 -4.73
C PHE A 162 -4.33 -0.24 -5.78
N ILE A 163 -4.45 -1.34 -6.50
CA ILE A 163 -5.54 -1.58 -7.47
C ILE A 163 -6.88 -1.66 -6.75
N LYS A 164 -6.95 -2.38 -5.64
CA LYS A 164 -8.14 -2.50 -4.79
C LYS A 164 -8.57 -1.16 -4.22
N ASP A 165 -7.64 -0.30 -3.81
CA ASP A 165 -7.95 1.03 -3.27
C ASP A 165 -8.68 1.94 -4.28
N VAL A 166 -8.38 1.78 -5.57
CA VAL A 166 -8.93 2.59 -6.67
C VAL A 166 -10.04 1.87 -7.45
N GLU A 167 -10.39 0.65 -7.06
CA GLU A 167 -11.33 -0.19 -7.79
C GLU A 167 -12.70 0.48 -7.97
N LYS A 168 -13.16 1.21 -6.94
CA LYS A 168 -14.42 1.97 -6.96
C LYS A 168 -14.45 3.14 -7.95
N GLU A 169 -13.30 3.54 -8.47
CA GLU A 169 -13.17 4.63 -9.43
C GLU A 169 -13.33 4.13 -10.89
N LEU A 170 -13.23 2.81 -11.07
CA LEU A 170 -13.43 2.15 -12.35
C LEU A 170 -14.94 2.02 -12.65
N PRO A 171 -15.35 2.08 -13.93
CA PRO A 171 -16.74 1.90 -14.30
C PRO A 171 -17.28 0.52 -13.88
N GLU A 172 -18.59 0.47 -13.61
CA GLU A 172 -19.33 -0.76 -13.34
C GLU A 172 -20.34 -1.09 -14.46
N ASP A 173 -20.65 -0.09 -15.30
CA ASP A 173 -21.67 -0.11 -16.35
C ASP A 173 -21.12 -0.44 -17.74
N LYS A 174 -19.80 -0.49 -17.89
CA LYS A 174 -19.11 -0.83 -19.14
C LYS A 174 -17.80 -1.59 -18.87
N PRO A 175 -17.23 -2.29 -19.86
CA PRO A 175 -15.90 -2.88 -19.75
C PRO A 175 -14.85 -1.85 -19.36
N VAL A 176 -14.03 -2.17 -18.36
CA VAL A 176 -12.91 -1.33 -17.91
C VAL A 176 -11.78 -1.44 -18.92
N THR A 177 -11.35 -0.32 -19.50
CA THR A 177 -10.18 -0.31 -20.40
C THR A 177 -8.93 0.14 -19.67
N ILE A 178 -7.89 -0.71 -19.67
CA ILE A 178 -6.62 -0.49 -18.98
C ILE A 178 -5.47 -0.55 -19.97
N ILE A 179 -4.56 0.42 -19.92
CA ILE A 179 -3.28 0.36 -20.62
C ILE A 179 -2.15 0.13 -19.62
N ASP A 180 -1.24 -0.79 -19.95
CA ASP A 180 0.02 -1.02 -19.22
C ASP A 180 1.20 -0.75 -20.14
N PHE A 181 1.89 0.36 -19.92
CA PHE A 181 3.07 0.74 -20.70
C PHE A 181 4.37 0.30 -20.06
N GLY A 182 5.26 -0.25 -20.88
CA GLY A 182 6.47 -0.90 -20.40
C GLY A 182 6.13 -2.16 -19.63
N CYS A 183 5.14 -2.93 -20.09
CA CYS A 183 4.59 -4.05 -19.34
C CYS A 183 5.65 -5.15 -19.06
N GLY A 184 6.73 -5.20 -19.84
CA GLY A 184 7.80 -6.16 -19.69
C GLY A 184 7.22 -7.58 -19.73
N LYS A 185 7.69 -8.46 -18.86
CA LYS A 185 7.16 -9.84 -18.74
C LYS A 185 5.74 -9.92 -18.15
N SER A 186 5.06 -8.78 -17.96
CA SER A 186 3.63 -8.67 -17.66
C SER A 186 3.15 -9.33 -16.37
N TYR A 187 4.05 -9.56 -15.40
CA TYR A 187 3.73 -10.14 -14.09
C TYR A 187 2.55 -9.44 -13.39
N LEU A 188 2.59 -8.10 -13.40
CA LEU A 188 1.59 -7.27 -12.74
C LEU A 188 0.34 -7.13 -13.61
N THR A 189 0.49 -7.06 -14.93
CA THR A 189 -0.62 -7.07 -15.89
C THR A 189 -1.51 -8.31 -15.72
N PHE A 190 -0.91 -9.51 -15.69
CA PHE A 190 -1.65 -10.76 -15.43
C PHE A 190 -2.28 -10.79 -14.05
N ALA A 191 -1.61 -10.24 -13.03
CA ALA A 191 -2.15 -10.17 -11.68
C ALA A 191 -3.38 -9.24 -11.61
N VAL A 192 -3.33 -8.09 -12.28
CA VAL A 192 -4.44 -7.13 -12.37
C VAL A 192 -5.61 -7.74 -13.13
N TYR A 193 -5.34 -8.37 -14.27
CA TYR A 193 -6.35 -9.10 -15.04
C TYR A 193 -7.04 -10.16 -14.16
N TYR A 194 -6.25 -11.04 -13.53
CA TYR A 194 -6.78 -12.08 -12.65
C TYR A 194 -7.61 -11.50 -11.50
N TYR A 195 -7.12 -10.44 -10.83
CA TYR A 195 -7.85 -9.81 -9.74
C TYR A 195 -9.20 -9.25 -10.22
N LEU A 196 -9.21 -8.39 -11.24
CA LEU A 196 -10.43 -7.71 -11.67
C LEU A 196 -11.40 -8.66 -12.38
N HIS A 197 -10.91 -9.51 -13.28
CA HIS A 197 -11.73 -10.41 -14.07
C HIS A 197 -12.11 -11.69 -13.33
N GLU A 198 -11.13 -12.46 -12.84
CA GLU A 198 -11.40 -13.77 -12.24
C GLU A 198 -11.99 -13.64 -10.83
N MET A 199 -11.49 -12.71 -10.02
CA MET A 199 -11.93 -12.57 -8.63
C MET A 199 -13.09 -11.58 -8.46
N GLN A 200 -13.02 -10.40 -9.07
CA GLN A 200 -14.06 -9.37 -8.95
C GLN A 200 -15.16 -9.46 -10.03
N LYS A 201 -15.01 -10.36 -11.01
CA LYS A 201 -16.01 -10.59 -12.08
C LYS A 201 -16.35 -9.34 -12.88
N LYS A 202 -15.38 -8.42 -13.02
CA LYS A 202 -15.50 -7.26 -13.91
C LYS A 202 -15.15 -7.65 -15.35
N GLU A 203 -15.85 -7.04 -16.29
CA GLU A 203 -15.40 -7.04 -17.69
C GLU A 203 -14.24 -6.05 -17.83
N VAL A 204 -13.10 -6.54 -18.31
CA VAL A 204 -11.87 -5.74 -18.40
C VAL A 204 -11.20 -6.02 -19.73
N ASN A 205 -10.78 -4.98 -20.42
CA ASN A 205 -9.89 -5.05 -21.56
C ASN A 205 -8.55 -4.43 -21.16
N ILE A 206 -7.48 -5.24 -21.10
CA ILE A 206 -6.14 -4.77 -20.80
C ILE A 206 -5.26 -4.85 -22.04
N ILE A 207 -4.59 -3.75 -22.33
CA ILE A 207 -3.67 -3.59 -23.44
C ILE A 207 -2.27 -3.34 -22.88
N GLY A 208 -1.36 -4.28 -23.09
CA GLY A 208 0.05 -4.14 -22.72
C GLY A 208 0.89 -3.67 -23.91
N LEU A 209 1.76 -2.69 -23.68
CA LEU A 209 2.69 -2.15 -24.68
C LEU A 209 4.13 -2.29 -24.21
N ASP A 210 5.02 -2.77 -25.10
CA ASP A 210 6.46 -2.87 -24.86
C ASP A 210 7.24 -2.74 -26.17
N LEU A 211 8.47 -2.24 -26.08
CA LEU A 211 9.37 -2.06 -27.22
C LEU A 211 10.06 -3.36 -27.65
N LYS A 212 9.96 -4.45 -26.87
CA LYS A 212 10.62 -5.73 -27.17
C LYS A 212 9.63 -6.72 -27.76
N GLU A 213 9.72 -6.97 -29.06
CA GLU A 213 8.87 -7.94 -29.76
C GLU A 213 8.89 -9.35 -29.13
N THR A 214 10.05 -9.81 -28.66
CA THR A 214 10.18 -11.12 -27.99
C THR A 214 9.39 -11.19 -26.68
N VAL A 215 9.27 -10.07 -25.96
CA VAL A 215 8.47 -9.96 -24.74
C VAL A 215 6.99 -9.99 -25.09
N ILE A 216 6.58 -9.25 -26.12
CA ILE A 216 5.20 -9.20 -26.58
C ILE A 216 4.71 -10.57 -27.04
N ARG A 217 5.49 -11.26 -27.88
CA ARG A 217 5.16 -12.62 -28.33
C ARG A 217 4.95 -13.56 -27.15
N HIS A 218 5.88 -13.56 -26.19
CA HIS A 218 5.75 -14.39 -25.00
C HIS A 218 4.51 -14.06 -24.17
N CYS A 219 4.17 -12.77 -24.01
CA CYS A 219 2.98 -12.37 -23.26
C CYS A 219 1.68 -12.79 -23.96
N ASN A 220 1.61 -12.71 -25.28
CA ASN A 220 0.46 -13.20 -26.04
C ASN A 220 0.33 -14.73 -25.98
N GLU A 221 1.43 -15.48 -26.07
CA GLU A 221 1.43 -16.94 -25.87
C GLU A 221 0.89 -17.32 -24.48
N LEU A 222 1.25 -16.57 -23.44
CA LEU A 222 0.72 -16.76 -22.09
C LEU A 222 -0.76 -16.39 -21.98
N ALA A 223 -1.19 -15.29 -22.61
CA ALA A 223 -2.59 -14.90 -22.63
C ALA A 223 -3.44 -16.01 -23.30
N GLU A 224 -3.00 -16.56 -24.41
CA GLU A 224 -3.65 -17.71 -25.07
C GLU A 224 -3.68 -18.95 -24.18
N LYS A 225 -2.55 -19.29 -23.56
CA LYS A 225 -2.43 -20.45 -22.65
C LYS A 225 -3.41 -20.36 -21.47
N PHE A 226 -3.69 -19.15 -20.99
CA PHE A 226 -4.63 -18.93 -19.88
C PHE A 226 -6.06 -18.67 -20.34
N GLY A 227 -6.33 -18.58 -21.65
CA GLY A 227 -7.65 -18.29 -22.20
C GLY A 227 -8.07 -16.81 -22.09
N TYR A 228 -7.10 -15.89 -22.01
CA TYR A 228 -7.32 -14.46 -21.80
C TYR A 228 -7.18 -13.61 -23.07
N GLN A 229 -6.81 -14.20 -24.21
CA GLN A 229 -6.44 -13.51 -25.44
C GLN A 229 -7.52 -12.58 -26.03
N GLU A 230 -8.79 -12.80 -25.69
CA GLU A 230 -9.89 -11.92 -26.12
C GLU A 230 -9.81 -10.53 -25.46
N HIS A 231 -9.41 -10.50 -24.20
CA HIS A 231 -9.52 -9.34 -23.30
C HIS A 231 -8.17 -8.85 -22.74
N LEU A 232 -7.10 -9.63 -22.92
CA LEU A 232 -5.74 -9.28 -22.54
C LEU A 232 -4.83 -9.41 -23.78
N LYS A 233 -4.44 -8.27 -24.35
CA LYS A 233 -3.68 -8.21 -25.60
C LYS A 233 -2.40 -7.42 -25.42
N PHE A 234 -1.34 -7.89 -26.07
CA PHE A 234 -0.04 -7.24 -26.04
C PHE A 234 0.39 -6.81 -27.44
N TYR A 235 0.86 -5.58 -27.57
CA TYR A 235 1.33 -5.02 -28.84
C TYR A 235 2.74 -4.49 -28.74
N HIS A 236 3.50 -4.67 -29.81
CA HIS A 236 4.81 -4.05 -29.97
C HIS A 236 4.63 -2.59 -30.39
N GLY A 237 5.17 -1.67 -29.60
CA GLY A 237 5.11 -0.25 -29.93
C GLY A 237 5.47 0.67 -28.76
N ASP A 238 5.70 1.93 -29.10
CA ASP A 238 5.83 3.02 -28.13
C ASP A 238 4.45 3.55 -27.76
N ILE A 239 4.26 3.99 -26.51
CA ILE A 239 2.99 4.58 -26.06
C ILE A 239 2.73 5.94 -26.72
N SER A 240 3.78 6.69 -27.04
CA SER A 240 3.67 8.00 -27.67
C SER A 240 2.87 7.90 -28.99
N ASP A 241 3.18 6.87 -29.79
CA ASP A 241 2.57 6.61 -31.10
C ASP A 241 1.31 5.73 -31.03
N TYR A 242 0.89 5.27 -29.85
CA TYR A 242 -0.26 4.38 -29.75
C TYR A 242 -1.59 5.14 -29.90
N GLU A 243 -2.35 4.82 -30.95
CA GLU A 243 -3.65 5.43 -31.27
C GLU A 243 -4.82 4.42 -31.22
N GLY A 244 -4.60 3.24 -30.65
CA GLY A 244 -5.62 2.17 -30.66
C GLY A 244 -6.83 2.41 -29.75
N VAL A 245 -6.84 3.50 -28.98
CA VAL A 245 -7.93 3.89 -28.09
C VAL A 245 -8.08 5.41 -28.02
N ASP A 246 -9.33 5.88 -27.87
CA ASP A 246 -9.65 7.31 -27.67
C ASP A 246 -9.83 7.68 -26.18
N GLN A 247 -10.19 6.69 -25.35
CA GLN A 247 -10.39 6.87 -23.91
C GLN A 247 -9.95 5.61 -23.16
N VAL A 248 -9.37 5.79 -21.97
CA VAL A 248 -9.03 4.70 -21.06
C VAL A 248 -9.56 4.99 -19.66
N ASP A 249 -9.82 3.95 -18.87
CA ASP A 249 -10.26 4.10 -17.48
C ASP A 249 -9.07 4.10 -16.53
N MET A 250 -8.03 3.31 -16.83
CA MET A 250 -6.80 3.24 -16.04
C MET A 250 -5.55 3.17 -16.91
N VAL A 251 -4.50 3.91 -16.53
CA VAL A 251 -3.15 3.75 -17.10
C VAL A 251 -2.20 3.28 -16.00
N MET A 252 -1.46 2.22 -16.30
CA MET A 252 -0.36 1.70 -15.51
C MET A 252 0.95 1.94 -16.28
N THR A 253 1.97 2.41 -15.58
CA THR A 253 3.33 2.51 -16.13
C THR A 253 4.30 2.02 -15.08
N LEU A 254 4.81 0.81 -15.29
CA LEU A 254 5.52 0.05 -14.27
C LEU A 254 6.94 -0.18 -14.75
N HIS A 255 7.88 0.61 -14.23
CA HIS A 255 9.29 0.63 -14.67
C HIS A 255 9.53 1.23 -16.07
N ALA A 256 8.65 2.11 -16.56
CA ALA A 256 9.04 3.01 -17.64
C ALA A 256 10.12 3.97 -17.10
N CYS A 257 11.28 4.03 -17.74
CA CYS A 257 12.42 4.80 -17.24
C CYS A 257 12.58 6.14 -17.96
N ASP A 258 13.07 7.14 -17.21
CA ASP A 258 13.31 8.52 -17.65
C ASP A 258 12.05 9.12 -18.30
N VAL A 259 12.21 9.74 -19.47
CA VAL A 259 11.12 10.41 -20.21
C VAL A 259 10.00 9.47 -20.67
N ALA A 260 10.21 8.15 -20.67
CA ALA A 260 9.16 7.19 -21.01
C ALA A 260 7.98 7.26 -20.02
N THR A 261 8.25 7.58 -18.74
CA THR A 261 7.16 7.85 -17.78
C THR A 261 6.38 9.11 -18.18
N ASP A 262 7.06 10.15 -18.67
CA ASP A 262 6.44 11.43 -19.05
C ASP A 262 5.50 11.26 -20.25
N TYR A 263 5.91 10.52 -21.29
CA TYR A 263 5.02 10.18 -22.40
C TYR A 263 3.78 9.38 -21.96
N ALA A 264 3.96 8.43 -21.04
CA ALA A 264 2.84 7.64 -20.50
C ALA A 264 1.86 8.50 -19.70
N LEU A 265 2.36 9.40 -18.86
CA LEU A 265 1.53 10.35 -18.10
C LEU A 265 0.81 11.33 -19.03
N HIS A 266 1.51 11.85 -20.05
CA HIS A 266 0.91 12.71 -21.07
C HIS A 266 -0.26 12.02 -21.77
N LYS A 267 -0.06 10.81 -22.29
CA LYS A 267 -1.13 10.03 -22.95
C LYS A 267 -2.27 9.71 -21.99
N ALA A 268 -1.99 9.40 -20.72
CA ALA A 268 -3.02 9.18 -19.71
C ALA A 268 -3.91 10.42 -19.49
N VAL A 269 -3.31 11.62 -19.48
CA VAL A 269 -4.06 12.88 -19.40
C VAL A 269 -4.89 13.10 -20.67
N LEU A 270 -4.32 12.88 -21.86
CA LEU A 270 -5.01 13.03 -23.15
C LEU A 270 -6.21 12.09 -23.28
N TRP A 271 -6.03 10.81 -22.96
CA TRP A 271 -7.12 9.81 -22.93
C TRP A 271 -8.10 9.99 -21.78
N ASN A 272 -7.92 11.05 -20.98
CA ASN A 272 -8.80 11.38 -19.87
C ASN A 272 -8.95 10.23 -18.86
N ALA A 273 -7.84 9.53 -18.57
CA ALA A 273 -7.81 8.38 -17.68
C ALA A 273 -8.40 8.72 -16.31
N LYS A 274 -9.27 7.86 -15.76
CA LYS A 274 -9.82 8.06 -14.40
C LYS A 274 -8.77 7.76 -13.33
N VAL A 275 -7.91 6.78 -13.57
CA VAL A 275 -6.87 6.35 -12.63
C VAL A 275 -5.51 6.26 -13.33
N ILE A 276 -4.47 6.73 -12.67
CA ILE A 276 -3.08 6.60 -13.09
C ILE A 276 -2.30 5.95 -11.96
N LEU A 277 -1.57 4.86 -12.26
CA LEU A 277 -0.62 4.23 -11.35
C LEU A 277 0.75 4.16 -12.02
N SER A 278 1.69 4.95 -11.54
CA SER A 278 3.03 5.07 -12.11
C SER A 278 4.11 4.71 -11.09
N VAL A 279 5.03 3.83 -11.47
CA VAL A 279 6.21 3.45 -10.66
C VAL A 279 7.48 3.88 -11.41
N PRO A 280 7.93 5.13 -11.20
CA PRO A 280 9.11 5.67 -11.88
C PRO A 280 10.41 4.99 -11.43
N CYS A 281 11.23 4.49 -12.36
CA CYS A 281 12.45 3.71 -12.06
C CYS A 281 13.75 4.52 -12.11
N CYS A 282 14.05 5.24 -13.20
CA CYS A 282 15.31 5.96 -13.41
C CYS A 282 15.00 7.37 -13.90
N GLN A 283 15.73 8.40 -13.46
CA GLN A 283 15.46 9.79 -13.86
C GLN A 283 16.80 10.48 -14.14
N HIS A 284 17.00 10.90 -15.38
CA HIS A 284 18.22 11.54 -15.85
C HIS A 284 17.97 12.95 -16.39
N GLU A 285 16.76 13.25 -16.87
CA GLU A 285 16.41 14.58 -17.39
C GLU A 285 16.73 15.70 -16.39
N VAL A 286 16.08 15.68 -15.21
CA VAL A 286 16.32 16.68 -14.15
C VAL A 286 17.76 16.65 -13.67
N ASN A 287 18.41 15.47 -13.65
CA ASN A 287 19.80 15.35 -13.22
C ASN A 287 20.79 16.12 -14.11
N LYS A 288 20.50 16.19 -15.42
CA LYS A 288 21.31 16.93 -16.39
C LYS A 288 21.08 18.44 -16.28
N GLN A 289 19.88 18.86 -15.87
CA GLN A 289 19.47 20.26 -15.85
C GLN A 289 19.73 20.95 -14.51
N ILE A 290 19.49 20.27 -13.39
CA ILE A 290 19.42 20.88 -12.05
C ILE A 290 20.66 21.71 -11.70
N GLN A 291 20.42 22.98 -11.43
CA GLN A 291 21.42 23.95 -11.00
C GLN A 291 20.85 24.77 -9.84
N SER A 292 21.64 24.95 -8.78
CA SER A 292 21.26 25.81 -7.67
C SER A 292 22.49 26.18 -6.87
N GLN A 293 22.77 27.47 -6.71
CA GLN A 293 23.88 27.96 -5.88
C GLN A 293 23.72 27.50 -4.42
N LEU A 294 22.49 27.57 -3.90
CA LEU A 294 22.14 27.15 -2.55
C LEU A 294 22.39 25.65 -2.32
N LEU A 295 22.02 24.80 -3.29
CA LEU A 295 22.15 23.35 -3.17
C LEU A 295 23.52 22.82 -3.64
N GLN A 296 24.44 23.64 -4.13
CA GLN A 296 25.78 23.20 -4.57
C GLN A 296 26.51 22.28 -3.59
N PRO A 297 26.47 22.53 -2.25
CA PRO A 297 27.12 21.63 -1.30
C PRO A 297 26.61 20.19 -1.35
N LEU A 298 25.36 19.97 -1.80
CA LEU A 298 24.77 18.65 -2.01
C LEU A 298 24.97 18.16 -3.45
N LEU A 299 24.69 19.01 -4.45
CA LEU A 299 24.70 18.64 -5.87
C LEU A 299 26.10 18.29 -6.39
N LYS A 300 27.18 18.72 -5.72
CA LYS A 300 28.56 18.32 -6.05
C LYS A 300 28.83 16.83 -5.86
N TYR A 301 28.03 16.13 -5.05
CA TYR A 301 28.15 14.69 -4.85
C TYR A 301 27.19 13.96 -5.80
N GLY A 302 27.72 13.26 -6.80
CA GLY A 302 26.93 12.64 -7.87
C GLY A 302 25.74 11.79 -7.39
N ILE A 303 25.94 10.94 -6.38
CA ILE A 303 24.87 10.10 -5.82
C ILE A 303 23.77 10.90 -5.12
N LEU A 304 24.11 12.03 -4.48
CA LEU A 304 23.11 12.91 -3.87
C LEU A 304 22.36 13.68 -4.94
N LYS A 305 23.08 14.19 -5.95
CA LYS A 305 22.48 14.84 -7.13
C LYS A 305 21.46 13.92 -7.80
N GLU A 306 21.83 12.66 -8.05
CA GLU A 306 20.95 11.65 -8.66
C GLU A 306 19.67 11.42 -7.85
N ARG A 307 19.80 11.17 -6.54
CA ARG A 307 18.66 10.91 -5.65
C ARG A 307 17.74 12.13 -5.53
N MET A 308 18.30 13.32 -5.35
CA MET A 308 17.52 14.55 -5.31
C MET A 308 16.80 14.80 -6.63
N SER A 309 17.48 14.61 -7.76
CA SER A 309 16.88 14.78 -9.09
C SER A 309 15.69 13.84 -9.29
N ALA A 310 15.82 12.58 -8.85
CA ALA A 310 14.72 11.63 -8.92
C ALA A 310 13.50 12.07 -8.10
N LEU A 311 13.70 12.49 -6.85
CA LEU A 311 12.61 12.98 -5.99
C LEU A 311 11.95 14.24 -6.54
N ILE A 312 12.76 15.18 -7.06
CA ILE A 312 12.26 16.40 -7.70
C ILE A 312 11.42 16.04 -8.93
N THR A 313 11.90 15.13 -9.78
CA THR A 313 11.15 14.68 -10.97
C THR A 313 9.78 14.11 -10.59
N ASP A 314 9.71 13.25 -9.57
CA ASP A 314 8.45 12.66 -9.14
C ASP A 314 7.49 13.70 -8.52
N GLY A 315 8.03 14.71 -7.82
CA GLY A 315 7.26 15.84 -7.30
C GLY A 315 6.71 16.75 -8.40
N LEU A 316 7.50 17.03 -9.45
CA LEU A 316 7.06 17.83 -10.60
C LEU A 316 5.94 17.10 -11.37
N ARG A 317 6.10 15.79 -11.62
CA ARG A 317 5.04 14.97 -12.24
C ARG A 317 3.76 14.97 -11.44
N ALA A 318 3.86 14.85 -10.10
CA ALA A 318 2.70 14.91 -9.23
C ALA A 318 1.99 16.27 -9.36
N SER A 319 2.75 17.37 -9.28
CA SER A 319 2.22 18.73 -9.41
C SER A 319 1.53 18.94 -10.76
N ILE A 320 2.14 18.49 -11.86
CA ILE A 320 1.54 18.59 -13.20
C ILE A 320 0.21 17.81 -13.28
N LEU A 321 0.15 16.60 -12.72
CA LEU A 321 -1.10 15.84 -12.67
C LEU A 321 -2.18 16.56 -11.83
N GLU A 322 -1.81 17.22 -10.73
CA GLU A 322 -2.72 18.03 -9.93
C GLU A 322 -3.27 19.22 -10.74
N GLN A 323 -2.43 19.89 -11.54
CA GLN A 323 -2.86 20.93 -12.48
C GLN A 323 -3.84 20.41 -13.55
N GLU A 324 -3.69 19.14 -13.95
CA GLU A 324 -4.57 18.44 -14.87
C GLU A 324 -5.84 17.85 -14.21
N GLY A 325 -6.07 18.16 -12.93
CA GLY A 325 -7.31 17.85 -12.22
C GLY A 325 -7.34 16.47 -11.57
N TYR A 326 -6.18 15.88 -11.32
CA TYR A 326 -6.03 14.66 -10.55
C TYR A 326 -5.81 14.96 -9.08
N GLU A 327 -6.41 14.17 -8.20
CA GLU A 327 -5.97 14.04 -6.82
C GLU A 327 -4.78 13.07 -6.80
N VAL A 328 -3.61 13.54 -6.38
CA VAL A 328 -2.35 12.79 -6.48
C VAL A 328 -1.82 12.39 -5.12
N GLN A 329 -1.28 11.18 -5.04
CA GLN A 329 -0.62 10.65 -3.84
C GLN A 329 0.68 9.95 -4.23
N ILE A 330 1.75 10.27 -3.50
CA ILE A 330 3.04 9.57 -3.59
C ILE A 330 3.10 8.55 -2.46
N LEU A 331 3.15 7.27 -2.82
CA LEU A 331 3.01 6.14 -1.91
C LEU A 331 4.27 5.28 -1.94
N GLU A 332 4.61 4.66 -0.82
CA GLU A 332 5.65 3.63 -0.79
C GLU A 332 5.10 2.31 -1.33
N PHE A 333 5.67 1.90 -2.46
CA PHE A 333 5.32 0.67 -3.18
C PHE A 333 5.86 -0.57 -2.45
N ILE A 334 7.16 -0.66 -2.23
CA ILE A 334 7.85 -1.82 -1.63
C ILE A 334 8.99 -1.38 -0.72
N ASP A 335 9.34 -2.20 0.27
CA ASP A 335 10.42 -1.86 1.22
C ASP A 335 11.73 -1.51 0.50
N MET A 336 12.44 -0.50 0.99
CA MET A 336 13.72 -0.02 0.44
C MET A 336 14.81 -1.11 0.36
N GLU A 337 14.68 -2.20 1.12
CA GLU A 337 15.55 -3.39 1.02
C GLU A 337 15.55 -4.03 -0.38
N HIS A 338 14.56 -3.69 -1.23
CA HIS A 338 14.39 -4.27 -2.56
C HIS A 338 14.86 -3.35 -3.67
N THR A 339 14.78 -2.03 -3.49
CA THR A 339 15.20 -1.03 -4.46
C THR A 339 15.25 0.35 -3.80
N PRO A 340 16.25 1.20 -4.12
CA PRO A 340 16.27 2.59 -3.68
C PRO A 340 15.15 3.44 -4.31
N LYS A 341 14.46 2.91 -5.33
CA LYS A 341 13.33 3.51 -6.03
C LYS A 341 12.06 2.75 -5.67
N ASN A 342 11.35 3.24 -4.67
CA ASN A 342 10.22 2.56 -4.04
C ASN A 342 8.93 3.40 -4.06
N LEU A 343 8.84 4.45 -4.87
CA LEU A 343 7.67 5.32 -4.92
C LEU A 343 6.70 4.90 -6.03
N LEU A 344 5.42 5.04 -5.74
CA LEU A 344 4.31 4.93 -6.68
C LEU A 344 3.54 6.26 -6.67
N ILE A 345 3.35 6.84 -7.85
CA ILE A 345 2.46 7.99 -8.06
C ILE A 345 1.08 7.43 -8.40
N ARG A 346 0.10 7.73 -7.55
CA ARG A 346 -1.31 7.42 -7.77
C ARG A 346 -2.05 8.72 -8.08
N GLY A 347 -2.62 8.83 -9.27
CA GLY A 347 -3.52 9.92 -9.64
C GLY A 347 -4.95 9.41 -9.83
N VAL A 348 -5.93 10.06 -9.21
CA VAL A 348 -7.35 9.79 -9.44
C VAL A 348 -8.05 11.05 -9.93
N LYS A 349 -8.75 10.98 -11.05
CA LYS A 349 -9.36 12.16 -11.66
C LYS A 349 -10.54 12.66 -10.82
N ARG A 350 -10.47 13.92 -10.38
CA ARG A 350 -11.53 14.60 -9.61
C ARG A 350 -12.09 15.83 -10.32
N GLY A 351 -11.37 16.36 -11.31
CA GLY A 351 -11.77 17.55 -12.07
C GLY A 351 -11.51 18.88 -11.36
N LYS A 352 -11.05 18.85 -10.10
CA LYS A 352 -10.59 20.06 -9.39
C LYS A 352 -9.15 20.36 -9.80
N LYS A 353 -8.96 21.39 -10.62
CA LYS A 353 -7.63 21.88 -10.98
C LYS A 353 -7.03 22.69 -9.84
N GLU A 354 -5.71 22.66 -9.74
CA GLU A 354 -4.94 23.51 -8.83
C GLU A 354 -5.25 25.00 -8.97
N SER A 355 -5.08 25.70 -7.86
CA SER A 355 -5.16 27.15 -7.76
C SER A 355 -4.00 27.83 -8.52
N ALA A 356 -4.21 29.09 -8.92
CA ALA A 356 -3.15 29.89 -9.55
C ALA A 356 -1.88 29.98 -8.70
N LYS A 357 -2.02 29.92 -7.37
CA LYS A 357 -0.91 29.95 -6.42
C LYS A 357 -0.04 28.68 -6.50
N GLU A 358 -0.65 27.51 -6.67
CA GLU A 358 0.09 26.24 -6.79
C GLU A 358 0.84 26.19 -8.12
N LYS A 359 0.23 26.67 -9.21
CA LYS A 359 0.90 26.85 -10.51
C LYS A 359 2.10 27.80 -10.44
N GLU A 360 1.95 28.92 -9.74
CA GLU A 360 3.05 29.87 -9.51
C GLU A 360 4.18 29.25 -8.66
N ALA A 361 3.83 28.46 -7.65
CA ALA A 361 4.81 27.74 -6.84
C ALA A 361 5.57 26.68 -7.65
N TYR A 362 4.87 25.96 -8.53
CA TYR A 362 5.49 25.03 -9.48
C TYR A 362 6.47 25.75 -10.42
N ALA A 363 6.03 26.83 -11.07
CA ALA A 363 6.90 27.62 -11.96
C ALA A 363 8.12 28.18 -11.22
N GLY A 364 7.91 28.73 -10.01
CA GLY A 364 9.00 29.25 -9.19
C GLY A 364 10.02 28.17 -8.78
N LEU A 365 9.59 26.91 -8.58
CA LEU A 365 10.48 25.79 -8.34
C LEU A 365 11.30 25.44 -9.58
N CYS A 366 10.64 25.36 -10.74
CA CYS A 366 11.29 25.11 -12.03
C CYS A 366 12.37 26.16 -12.33
N ASP A 367 12.04 27.45 -12.18
CA ASP A 367 12.94 28.57 -12.41
C ASP A 367 14.13 28.57 -11.43
N ALA A 368 13.85 28.36 -10.13
CA ALA A 368 14.89 28.36 -9.10
C ALA A 368 15.90 27.21 -9.23
N LEU A 369 15.50 26.12 -9.89
CA LEU A 369 16.35 24.95 -10.13
C LEU A 369 16.86 24.85 -11.57
N HIS A 370 16.42 25.76 -12.45
CA HIS A 370 16.70 25.76 -13.88
C HIS A 370 16.30 24.44 -14.57
N ILE A 371 15.08 23.98 -14.32
CA ILE A 371 14.57 22.70 -14.83
C ILE A 371 13.26 22.89 -15.60
N HIS A 372 13.19 22.31 -16.80
CA HIS A 372 11.99 22.23 -17.62
C HIS A 372 11.85 20.81 -18.17
N THR A 373 10.79 20.13 -17.75
CA THR A 373 10.64 18.68 -17.95
C THR A 373 9.96 18.34 -19.26
N THR A 374 10.13 17.09 -19.73
CA THR A 374 9.46 16.61 -20.94
C THR A 374 7.93 16.64 -20.77
N LEU A 375 7.40 16.23 -19.61
CA LEU A 375 5.95 16.20 -19.37
C LEU A 375 5.32 17.60 -19.43
N GLU A 376 6.00 18.61 -18.88
CA GLU A 376 5.57 20.01 -18.94
C GLU A 376 5.40 20.47 -20.38
N LYS A 377 6.45 20.31 -21.19
CA LYS A 377 6.45 20.72 -22.61
C LYS A 377 5.35 20.03 -23.41
N LEU A 378 5.19 18.71 -23.21
CA LEU A 378 4.16 17.93 -23.89
C LEU A 378 2.73 18.45 -23.61
N LEU A 379 2.47 18.96 -22.41
CA LEU A 379 1.15 19.46 -22.03
C LEU A 379 0.93 20.93 -22.38
N GLU A 380 1.99 21.72 -22.54
CA GLU A 380 1.92 23.09 -23.06
C GLU A 380 1.57 23.13 -24.56
N ASP A 381 2.04 22.15 -25.33
CA ASP A 381 1.82 22.04 -26.78
C ASP A 381 0.41 21.51 -27.18
N ARG A 382 -0.52 21.39 -26.22
CA ARG A 382 -1.85 20.76 -26.38
C ARG A 382 -2.92 21.63 -27.04
#